data_AF-A0A434I394-F1
#
_entry.id   AF-A0A434I394-F1
#
_cell.length_a   1.000
_cell.length_b   1.000
_cell.length_c   1.000
_cell.angle_alpha   90.00
_cell.angle_beta   90.00
_cell.angle_gamma   90.00
#
_symmetry.space_group_name_H-M   'P 1'
#
loop_
_entity.id
_entity.type
_entity.pdbx_description
1 polymer ?
#
loop_
_entity_poly.entity_id
_entity_poly.type
_entity_poly.pdbx_seq_one_letter_code
_entity_poly.pdbx_strand_id
1 'polypeptide(L)'
;MQTSFGTGQANRESTDLAFTDPLTGLGNHRRFFDKVDRLIADRADDPAPFTVGILDLDGFKPINDLFGHKAGDDILIQVAMRLRASMDGHSTVCRIATWIRISSPALWPN
;
A
#
# COMPACT_ATOMS: atom_id res chain seq x y z
N MET A 1 -15.47 35.44 -26.15
CA MET A 1 -14.45 35.49 -25.09
C MET A 1 -15.01 34.74 -23.89
N GLN A 2 -14.71 33.44 -23.78
CA GLN A 2 -15.15 32.59 -22.66
C GLN A 2 -13.89 31.97 -22.07
N THR A 3 -13.53 32.38 -20.87
CA THR A 3 -12.40 31.87 -20.09
C THR A 3 -12.86 30.65 -19.29
N SER A 4 -12.42 29.47 -19.71
CA SER A 4 -12.61 28.22 -18.95
C SER A 4 -11.63 28.18 -17.77
N PHE A 5 -12.15 28.38 -16.55
CA PHE A 5 -11.48 28.02 -15.31
C PHE A 5 -12.15 26.75 -14.77
N GLY A 6 -11.43 25.62 -14.72
CA GLY A 6 -11.99 24.36 -14.17
C GLY A 6 -11.08 23.14 -14.15
N THR A 7 -9.94 23.14 -14.85
CA THR A 7 -9.16 21.89 -15.07
C THR A 7 -8.20 21.51 -13.92
N GLY A 8 -8.08 22.34 -12.87
CA GLY A 8 -7.04 22.16 -11.84
C GLY A 8 -7.38 21.18 -10.70
N GLN A 9 -8.65 20.94 -10.41
CA GLN A 9 -9.06 20.11 -9.26
C GLN A 9 -9.26 18.63 -9.61
N ALA A 10 -9.86 18.32 -10.76
CA ALA A 10 -10.11 16.95 -11.21
C ALA A 10 -8.84 16.11 -11.44
N ASN A 11 -7.72 16.76 -11.79
CA ASN A 11 -6.47 16.08 -12.11
C ASN A 11 -5.69 15.62 -10.84
N ARG A 12 -5.89 16.31 -9.70
CA ARG A 12 -5.26 15.97 -8.41
C ARG A 12 -5.95 14.80 -7.71
N GLU A 13 -7.28 14.76 -7.76
CA GLU A 13 -8.05 13.63 -7.20
C GLU A 13 -7.82 12.33 -7.99
N SER A 14 -7.72 12.43 -9.32
CA SER A 14 -7.45 11.28 -10.19
C SER A 14 -6.04 10.71 -10.02
N THR A 15 -5.05 11.57 -9.70
CA THR A 15 -3.69 11.09 -9.43
C THR A 15 -3.60 10.40 -8.08
N ASP A 16 -4.22 10.93 -7.02
CA ASP A 16 -4.06 10.34 -5.68
C ASP A 16 -4.73 8.96 -5.56
N LEU A 17 -5.84 8.73 -6.26
CA LEU A 17 -6.47 7.41 -6.37
C LEU A 17 -5.59 6.38 -7.08
N ALA A 18 -4.84 6.79 -8.11
CA ALA A 18 -3.95 5.90 -8.87
C ALA A 18 -2.75 5.39 -8.05
N PHE A 19 -2.44 6.04 -6.92
CA PHE A 19 -1.30 5.72 -6.04
C PHE A 19 -1.72 5.24 -4.64
N THR A 20 -3.00 4.98 -4.43
CA THR A 20 -3.54 4.60 -3.12
C THR A 20 -4.24 3.24 -3.18
N ASP A 21 -4.07 2.42 -2.15
CA ASP A 21 -4.80 1.16 -1.98
C ASP A 21 -6.22 1.45 -1.49
N PRO A 22 -7.27 1.04 -2.21
CA PRO A 22 -8.64 1.44 -1.90
C PRO A 22 -9.17 0.81 -0.61
N LEU A 23 -8.63 -0.34 -0.17
CA LEU A 23 -9.06 -0.97 1.06
C LEU A 23 -8.48 -0.27 2.29
N THR A 24 -7.19 0.01 2.27
CA THR A 24 -6.45 0.45 3.47
C THR A 24 -6.14 1.95 3.50
N GLY A 25 -6.24 2.64 2.37
CA GLY A 25 -5.82 4.04 2.23
C GLY A 25 -4.30 4.24 2.29
N LEU A 26 -3.51 3.17 2.30
CA LEU A 26 -2.04 3.23 2.21
C LEU A 26 -1.58 3.49 0.77
N GLY A 27 -0.29 3.76 0.59
CA GLY A 27 0.29 3.74 -0.75
C GLY A 27 0.09 2.37 -1.41
N ASN A 28 -0.21 2.34 -2.70
CA ASN A 28 -0.24 1.08 -3.43
C ASN A 28 1.15 0.71 -3.95
N HIS A 29 1.24 -0.43 -4.63
CA HIS A 29 2.47 -0.93 -5.23
C HIS A 29 3.16 0.09 -6.17
N ARG A 30 2.38 0.91 -6.89
CA ARG A 30 2.93 1.96 -7.75
C ARG A 30 3.59 3.07 -6.95
N ARG A 31 2.99 3.47 -5.82
CA ARG A 31 3.57 4.50 -4.93
C ARG A 31 4.87 4.02 -4.31
N PHE A 32 4.96 2.73 -3.97
CA PHE A 32 6.18 2.14 -3.45
C PHE A 32 7.36 2.32 -4.41
N PHE A 33 7.22 1.86 -5.66
CA PHE A 33 8.31 1.96 -6.64
C PHE A 33 8.65 3.40 -6.99
N ASP A 34 7.64 4.25 -7.25
CA ASP A 34 7.86 5.66 -7.54
C ASP A 34 8.62 6.38 -6.40
N LYS A 35 8.34 6.03 -5.14
CA LYS A 35 9.06 6.59 -3.99
C LYS A 35 10.50 6.09 -3.91
N VAL A 36 10.74 4.79 -4.12
CA VAL A 36 12.08 4.20 -4.09
C VAL A 36 12.94 4.75 -5.23
N ASP A 37 12.41 4.83 -6.44
CA ASP A 37 13.12 5.36 -7.60
C ASP A 37 13.53 6.83 -7.38
N ARG A 38 12.63 7.64 -6.81
CA ARG A 38 12.95 9.03 -6.44
C ARG A 38 14.02 9.10 -5.36
N LEU A 39 13.93 8.27 -4.31
CA LEU A 39 14.96 8.22 -3.25
C LEU A 39 16.32 7.83 -3.80
N ILE A 40 16.39 6.90 -4.76
CA ILE A 40 17.66 6.53 -5.41
C ILE A 40 18.20 7.71 -6.23
N ALA A 41 17.35 8.36 -7.02
CA ALA A 41 17.76 9.49 -7.85
C ALA A 41 18.21 10.71 -7.02
N ASP A 42 17.45 11.07 -5.98
CA ASP A 42 17.74 12.22 -5.10
C ASP A 42 19.05 12.04 -4.31
N ARG A 43 19.49 10.79 -4.13
CA ARG A 43 20.72 10.43 -3.37
C ARG A 43 21.88 10.03 -4.27
N ALA A 44 21.76 10.20 -5.58
CA ALA A 44 22.83 9.86 -6.53
C ALA A 44 24.07 10.75 -6.34
N ASP A 45 23.85 12.05 -6.11
CA ASP A 45 24.92 13.04 -5.98
C ASP A 45 25.36 13.29 -4.52
N ASP A 46 24.45 13.08 -3.55
CA ASP A 46 24.72 13.17 -2.10
C ASP A 46 24.13 11.94 -1.37
N PRO A 47 24.94 10.87 -1.20
CA PRO A 47 24.46 9.62 -0.64
C PRO A 47 24.10 9.76 0.85
N ALA A 48 22.80 9.76 1.15
CA ALA A 48 22.30 9.53 2.50
C ALA A 48 21.57 8.19 2.57
N PRO A 49 21.76 7.40 3.64
CA PRO A 49 21.13 6.10 3.77
C PRO A 49 19.62 6.24 3.91
N PHE A 50 18.89 5.27 3.36
CA PHE A 50 17.48 5.04 3.62
C PHE A 50 17.23 3.55 3.85
N THR A 51 16.12 3.23 4.51
CA THR A 51 15.76 1.85 4.85
C THR A 51 14.45 1.47 4.18
N VAL A 52 14.39 0.26 3.63
CA VAL A 52 13.16 -0.37 3.17
C VAL A 52 12.88 -1.58 4.04
N GLY A 53 11.70 -1.61 4.65
CA GLY A 53 11.21 -2.76 5.43
C GLY A 53 10.07 -3.45 4.69
N ILE A 54 10.05 -4.77 4.72
CA ILE A 54 8.93 -5.59 4.26
C ILE A 54 8.35 -6.31 5.47
N LEU A 55 7.03 -6.21 5.63
CA LEU A 55 6.28 -6.83 6.71
C LEU A 55 5.22 -7.76 6.11
N ASP A 56 5.08 -8.95 6.69
CA ASP A 56 3.97 -9.87 6.41
C ASP A 56 3.13 -10.07 7.68
N LEU A 57 1.84 -10.39 7.50
CA LEU A 57 0.93 -10.65 8.61
C LEU A 57 0.85 -12.15 8.90
N ASP A 58 1.51 -12.57 9.98
CA ASP A 58 1.45 -13.94 10.46
C ASP A 58 0.02 -14.38 10.77
N GLY A 59 -0.33 -15.62 10.37
CA GLY A 59 -1.63 -16.22 10.68
C GLY A 59 -2.83 -15.60 9.96
N PHE A 60 -2.62 -14.74 8.97
CA PHE A 60 -3.72 -14.06 8.27
C PHE A 60 -4.61 -15.01 7.44
N LYS A 61 -4.03 -16.06 6.84
CA LYS A 61 -4.79 -17.03 6.04
C LYS A 61 -5.85 -17.80 6.87
N PRO A 62 -5.51 -18.41 8.02
CA PRO A 62 -6.51 -19.01 8.90
C PRO A 62 -7.69 -18.09 9.25
N ILE A 63 -7.44 -16.78 9.39
CA ILE A 63 -8.51 -15.82 9.70
C ILE A 63 -9.50 -15.71 8.54
N ASN A 64 -9.00 -15.60 7.30
CA ASN A 64 -9.87 -15.61 6.13
C ASN A 64 -10.64 -16.92 5.99
N ASP A 65 -9.99 -18.05 6.28
CA ASP A 65 -10.59 -19.37 6.14
C ASP A 65 -11.70 -19.61 7.20
N LEU A 66 -11.52 -19.08 8.43
CA LEU A 66 -12.46 -19.26 9.55
C LEU A 66 -13.58 -18.20 9.59
N PHE A 67 -13.27 -16.95 9.25
CA PHE A 67 -14.18 -15.81 9.46
C PHE A 67 -14.55 -15.08 8.16
N GLY A 68 -14.04 -15.56 7.01
CA GLY A 68 -14.31 -15.01 5.69
C GLY A 68 -13.48 -13.77 5.35
N HIS A 69 -13.48 -13.44 4.06
CA HIS A 69 -12.66 -12.34 3.51
C HIS A 69 -12.96 -10.98 4.13
N LYS A 70 -14.22 -10.71 4.50
CA LYS A 70 -14.58 -9.43 5.15
C LYS A 70 -13.84 -9.27 6.48
N ALA A 71 -13.69 -10.33 7.28
CA ALA A 71 -12.96 -10.26 8.53
C ALA A 71 -11.45 -10.01 8.30
N GLY A 72 -10.88 -10.61 7.26
CA GLY A 72 -9.52 -10.30 6.83
C GLY A 72 -9.35 -8.84 6.39
N ASP A 73 -10.31 -8.31 5.62
CA ASP A 73 -10.33 -6.91 5.18
C ASP A 73 -10.38 -5.95 6.38
N ASP A 74 -11.24 -6.23 7.35
CA ASP A 74 -11.35 -5.44 8.59
C ASP A 74 -10.00 -5.43 9.36
N ILE A 75 -9.28 -6.56 9.38
CA ILE A 75 -7.92 -6.64 9.98
C ILE A 75 -6.91 -5.82 9.19
N LEU A 76 -6.90 -5.91 7.86
CA LEU A 76 -5.97 -5.15 7.02
C LEU A 76 -6.14 -3.64 7.23
N ILE A 77 -7.38 -3.17 7.35
CA ILE A 77 -7.69 -1.78 7.69
C ILE A 77 -7.08 -1.41 9.05
N GLN A 78 -7.30 -2.23 10.08
CA GLN A 78 -6.76 -1.95 11.42
C GLN A 78 -5.23 -1.97 11.47
N VAL A 79 -4.59 -2.89 10.76
CA VAL A 79 -3.12 -2.94 10.62
C VAL A 79 -2.61 -1.68 9.95
N ALA A 80 -3.23 -1.27 8.84
CA ALA A 80 -2.84 -0.07 8.11
C ALA A 80 -2.95 1.19 8.98
N MET A 81 -4.03 1.33 9.75
CA MET A 81 -4.21 2.43 10.69
C MET A 81 -3.09 2.47 11.74
N ARG A 82 -2.74 1.32 12.33
CA ARG A 82 -1.68 1.22 13.35
C ARG A 82 -0.29 1.51 12.75
N LEU A 83 0.02 0.96 11.58
CA LEU A 83 1.27 1.24 10.90
C LEU A 83 1.41 2.73 10.59
N ARG A 84 0.37 3.36 10.04
CA ARG A 84 0.39 4.81 9.76
C ARG A 84 0.61 5.63 11.04
N ALA A 85 -0.04 5.26 12.15
CA ALA A 85 0.09 5.98 13.42
C ALA A 85 1.49 5.82 14.07
N SER A 86 2.19 4.72 13.80
CA SER A 86 3.53 4.45 14.35
C SER A 86 4.68 5.07 13.54
N MET A 87 4.38 5.63 12.38
CA MET A 87 5.39 6.18 11.46
C MET A 87 5.46 7.70 11.57
N ASP A 88 6.65 8.25 11.36
CA ASP A 88 6.83 9.71 11.29
C ASP A 88 6.34 10.29 9.95
N GLY A 89 6.33 11.62 9.84
CA GLY A 89 5.88 12.31 8.63
C GLY A 89 6.78 12.13 7.39
N HIS A 90 7.96 11.52 7.55
CA HIS A 90 8.92 11.28 6.47
C HIS A 90 8.84 9.86 5.92
N SER A 91 8.26 8.94 6.69
CA SER A 91 8.07 7.54 6.33
C SER A 91 6.89 7.36 5.38
N THR A 92 7.01 6.38 4.49
CA THR A 92 5.95 6.01 3.55
C THR A 92 5.59 4.55 3.77
N VAL A 93 4.31 4.27 4.02
CA VAL A 93 3.80 2.90 4.16
C VAL A 93 2.97 2.56 2.93
N CYS A 94 3.30 1.42 2.30
CA CYS A 94 2.62 0.93 1.12
C CYS A 94 2.17 -0.52 1.30
N ARG A 95 1.01 -0.86 0.73
CA ARG A 95 0.56 -2.24 0.53
C ARG A 95 1.10 -2.73 -0.82
N ILE A 96 2.01 -3.69 -0.78
CA ILE A 96 2.71 -4.22 -1.97
C ILE A 96 2.14 -5.54 -2.48
N ALA A 97 1.41 -6.29 -1.65
CA ALA A 97 0.81 -7.55 -2.03
C ALA A 97 -0.66 -7.64 -1.60
N THR A 98 -1.44 -8.25 -2.46
CA THR A 98 -2.65 -8.97 -2.07
C THR A 98 -2.29 -10.44 -2.24
N TRP A 99 -2.39 -11.22 -1.17
CA TRP A 99 -2.08 -12.64 -1.09
C TRP A 99 -2.22 -13.34 -2.46
N ILE A 100 -1.11 -13.88 -2.97
CA ILE A 100 -1.14 -14.71 -4.18
C ILE A 100 -1.99 -15.93 -3.84
N ARG A 101 -3.14 -16.04 -4.50
CA ARG A 101 -4.04 -17.19 -4.38
C ARG A 101 -3.38 -18.40 -5.03
N ILE A 102 -2.50 -19.10 -4.30
CA ILE A 102 -2.09 -20.46 -4.65
C ILE A 102 -3.10 -21.41 -4.01
N SER A 103 -4.30 -21.50 -4.59
CA SER A 103 -5.19 -22.62 -4.30
C SER A 103 -4.65 -23.84 -5.05
N SER A 104 -3.62 -24.48 -4.49
CA SER A 104 -3.27 -25.85 -4.86
C SER A 104 -4.03 -26.80 -3.92
N PRO A 105 -4.88 -27.70 -4.44
CA PRO A 105 -5.61 -28.66 -3.60
C PRO A 105 -4.70 -29.67 -2.86
N ALA A 106 -3.40 -29.68 -3.16
CA ALA A 106 -2.48 -30.75 -2.75
C ALA A 106 -1.67 -30.47 -1.47
N LEU A 107 -1.89 -29.35 -0.77
CA LEU A 107 -1.05 -28.94 0.37
C LEU A 107 -1.77 -28.82 1.73
N TRP A 108 -3.02 -29.29 1.84
CA TRP A 108 -3.72 -29.38 3.13
C TRP A 108 -4.29 -30.79 3.33
N PRO A 109 -3.62 -31.68 4.08
CA PRO A 109 -4.27 -32.86 4.63
C PRO A 109 -5.11 -32.48 5.85
N ASN A 110 -6.40 -32.88 5.80
CA ASN A 110 -7.45 -32.97 6.82
C ASN A 110 -7.47 -31.95 7.97
#